data_AF-K8EGW5-F1
#
_entry.id   AF-K8EGW5-F1
#
_cell.length_a   1.000
_cell.length_b   1.000
_cell.length_c   1.000
_cell.angle_alpha   90.00
_cell.angle_beta   90.00
_cell.angle_gamma   90.00
#
_symmetry.space_group_name_H-M   'P 1'
#
loop_
_entity.id
_entity.type
_entity.pdbx_description
1 polymer ?
#
loop_
_entity_poly.entity_id
_entity_poly.type
_entity_poly.pdbx_seq_one_letter_code
_entity_poly.pdbx_strand_id
1 'polypeptide(L)'
;MLEGENEEEQKKAAEHARLKGNDFYKRRKYHDAINSYCDSINTHPTSSALSNLAIALSGAGPTQNRLNVIRCLLLSVSLEPERVKAVEKLNTELTLSGDIEAASRMASGEMMIRMDGFTPKRVRECFQKMEKESVFPKKCEENLKDLSASLRQVFIGKETGNGCFRAGDFEDAKNAYTAGINAATAEYSQVMDTGMSEKKARVVTPGVSILLCNRSLMKSKLGDYQGALDDANEAIRAVLDGDVNYVKALLRKADALKKQEKFSDAFEAYFLCWTRLPGDANIANELNECVEKSERPNKKSFKAIAGPRACSDMNEYNALIQNHELVLVDFHAKWCGPCKQIAPAYAAMNLNKYRSVLFLKVDVDEAQDIAAREAVQAMPTFVLYRYGMKMDVMRGADVNSLDRLVSRWTQTI
;
A
#
# COMPACT_ATOMS: atom_id res chain seq x y z
N MET A 1 7.83 -40.84 -23.50
CA MET A 1 6.36 -40.96 -23.33
C MET A 1 5.97 -41.02 -21.85
N LEU A 2 6.61 -41.86 -21.02
CA LEU A 2 6.30 -41.98 -19.58
C LEU A 2 6.54 -40.72 -18.73
N GLU A 3 7.54 -39.89 -19.04
CA GLU A 3 7.75 -38.62 -18.32
C GLU A 3 6.69 -37.56 -18.65
N GLY A 4 6.16 -37.56 -19.89
CA GLY A 4 5.14 -36.61 -20.35
C GLY A 4 3.73 -36.93 -19.85
N GLU A 5 3.41 -38.20 -19.61
CA GLU A 5 2.13 -38.62 -19.02
C GLU A 5 2.03 -38.22 -17.55
N ASN A 6 3.12 -38.34 -16.79
CA ASN A 6 3.20 -37.91 -15.39
C ASN A 6 3.11 -36.38 -15.24
N GLU A 7 3.74 -35.61 -16.13
CA GLU A 7 3.67 -34.14 -16.10
C GLU A 7 2.25 -33.61 -16.39
N GLU A 8 1.54 -34.21 -17.34
CA GLU A 8 0.17 -33.82 -17.68
C GLU A 8 -0.82 -34.14 -16.53
N GLU A 9 -0.64 -35.27 -15.84
CA GLU A 9 -1.40 -35.60 -14.64
C GLU A 9 -1.14 -34.62 -13.50
N GLN A 10 0.12 -34.23 -13.28
CA GLN A 10 0.49 -33.22 -12.28
C GLN A 10 -0.13 -31.86 -12.59
N LYS A 11 -0.12 -31.41 -13.85
CA LYS A 11 -0.77 -30.17 -14.28
C LYS A 11 -2.28 -30.18 -13.99
N LYS A 12 -2.96 -31.29 -14.32
CA LYS A 12 -4.40 -31.46 -14.04
C LYS A 12 -4.69 -31.46 -12.54
N ALA A 13 -3.88 -32.15 -11.74
CA ALA A 13 -4.03 -32.18 -10.29
C ALA A 13 -3.82 -30.79 -9.65
N ALA A 14 -2.78 -30.06 -10.10
CA ALA A 14 -2.51 -28.71 -9.64
C ALA A 14 -3.64 -27.74 -10.00
N GLU A 15 -4.18 -27.83 -11.22
CA GLU A 15 -5.31 -27.01 -11.66
C GLU A 15 -6.57 -27.31 -10.84
N HIS A 16 -6.87 -28.59 -10.58
CA HIS A 16 -7.99 -28.97 -9.72
C HIS A 16 -7.86 -28.39 -8.30
N ALA A 17 -6.67 -28.47 -7.69
CA ALA A 17 -6.41 -27.88 -6.39
C ALA A 17 -6.58 -26.34 -6.40
N ARG A 18 -6.13 -25.67 -7.46
CA ARG A 18 -6.31 -24.22 -7.63
C ARG A 18 -7.78 -23.83 -7.75
N LEU A 19 -8.55 -24.56 -8.55
CA LEU A 19 -10.00 -24.32 -8.72
C LEU A 19 -10.76 -24.54 -7.40
N LYS A 20 -10.37 -25.55 -6.62
CA LYS A 20 -10.89 -25.77 -5.25
C LYS A 20 -10.58 -24.58 -4.34
N GLY A 21 -9.36 -24.04 -4.42
CA GLY A 21 -8.98 -22.82 -3.71
C GLY A 21 -9.84 -21.62 -4.09
N ASN A 22 -10.17 -21.47 -5.38
CA ASN A 22 -11.04 -20.38 -5.85
C ASN A 22 -12.46 -20.49 -5.26
N ASP A 23 -13.01 -21.70 -5.12
CA ASP A 23 -14.32 -21.91 -4.49
C ASP A 23 -14.30 -21.54 -3.01
N PHE A 24 -13.27 -21.96 -2.26
CA PHE A 24 -13.10 -21.53 -0.87
C PHE A 24 -12.95 -20.01 -0.73
N TYR A 25 -12.18 -19.39 -1.61
CA TYR A 25 -11.97 -17.95 -1.61
C TYR A 25 -13.29 -17.19 -1.83
N LYS A 26 -14.11 -17.62 -2.81
CA LYS A 26 -15.45 -17.02 -3.06
C LYS A 26 -16.37 -17.10 -1.84
N ARG A 27 -16.22 -18.16 -1.03
CA ARG A 27 -16.95 -18.35 0.24
C ARG A 27 -16.29 -17.66 1.44
N ARG A 28 -15.28 -16.82 1.21
CA ARG A 28 -14.47 -16.12 2.24
C ARG A 28 -13.78 -17.06 3.24
N LYS A 29 -13.55 -18.32 2.84
CA LYS A 29 -12.80 -19.32 3.62
C LYS A 29 -11.32 -19.22 3.29
N TYR A 30 -10.68 -18.13 3.70
CA TYR A 30 -9.33 -17.79 3.25
C TYR A 30 -8.26 -18.81 3.67
N HIS A 31 -8.37 -19.40 4.86
CA HIS A 31 -7.43 -20.45 5.29
C HIS A 31 -7.52 -21.72 4.43
N ASP A 32 -8.73 -22.17 4.10
CA ASP A 32 -8.94 -23.34 3.21
C ASP A 32 -8.46 -23.05 1.78
N ALA A 33 -8.68 -21.81 1.32
CA ALA A 33 -8.18 -21.34 0.03
C ALA A 33 -6.65 -21.36 -0.01
N ILE A 34 -5.98 -20.79 1.01
CA ILE A 34 -4.52 -20.79 1.15
C ILE A 34 -3.97 -22.21 1.09
N ASN A 35 -4.56 -23.14 1.85
CA ASN A 35 -4.13 -24.54 1.85
C ASN A 35 -4.23 -25.16 0.44
N SER A 36 -5.35 -24.94 -0.24
CA SER A 36 -5.58 -25.47 -1.59
C SER A 36 -4.64 -24.87 -2.64
N TYR A 37 -4.29 -23.58 -2.52
CA TYR A 37 -3.30 -22.97 -3.40
C TYR A 37 -1.89 -23.48 -3.12
N CYS A 38 -1.51 -23.69 -1.85
CA CYS A 38 -0.24 -24.33 -1.51
C CYS A 38 -0.15 -25.75 -2.06
N ASP A 39 -1.25 -26.51 -2.05
CA ASP A 39 -1.31 -27.85 -2.66
C ASP A 39 -1.06 -27.75 -4.18
N SER A 40 -1.75 -26.84 -4.86
CA SER A 40 -1.54 -26.57 -6.29
C SER A 40 -0.08 -26.24 -6.62
N ILE A 41 0.51 -25.30 -5.88
CA ILE A 41 1.89 -24.84 -6.07
C ILE A 41 2.89 -25.97 -5.83
N ASN A 42 2.70 -26.77 -4.77
CA ASN A 42 3.59 -27.88 -4.44
C ASN A 42 3.51 -29.06 -5.43
N THR A 43 2.46 -29.12 -6.25
CA THR A 43 2.28 -30.10 -7.33
C THR A 43 2.83 -29.57 -8.65
N HIS A 44 2.44 -28.35 -9.04
CA HIS A 44 2.94 -27.68 -10.24
C HIS A 44 2.81 -26.16 -10.09
N PRO A 45 3.90 -25.42 -9.82
CA PRO A 45 3.86 -23.97 -9.65
C PRO A 45 3.39 -23.27 -10.93
N THR A 46 2.40 -22.39 -10.80
CA THR A 46 1.94 -21.53 -11.90
C THR A 46 1.79 -20.08 -11.43
N SER A 47 1.91 -19.12 -12.35
CA SER A 47 1.70 -17.70 -12.02
C SER A 47 0.29 -17.48 -11.44
N SER A 48 -0.71 -18.16 -11.99
CA SER A 48 -2.09 -18.05 -11.54
C SER A 48 -2.27 -18.53 -10.09
N ALA A 49 -1.69 -19.67 -9.70
CA ALA A 49 -1.79 -20.20 -8.34
C ALA A 49 -1.07 -19.30 -7.32
N LEU A 50 0.11 -18.78 -7.66
CA LEU A 50 0.86 -17.84 -6.81
C LEU A 50 0.13 -16.51 -6.63
N SER A 51 -0.41 -15.94 -7.70
CA SER A 51 -1.26 -14.74 -7.62
C SER A 51 -2.50 -14.96 -6.76
N ASN A 52 -3.15 -16.12 -6.88
CA ASN A 52 -4.33 -16.44 -6.08
C ASN A 52 -3.98 -16.65 -4.61
N LEU A 53 -2.83 -17.26 -4.31
CA LEU A 53 -2.30 -17.34 -2.95
C LEU A 53 -2.05 -15.94 -2.39
N ALA A 54 -1.42 -15.05 -3.16
CA ALA A 54 -1.20 -13.66 -2.76
C ALA A 54 -2.51 -12.96 -2.39
N ILE A 55 -3.56 -13.11 -3.21
CA ILE A 55 -4.89 -12.54 -2.97
C ILE A 55 -5.53 -13.14 -1.69
N ALA A 56 -5.43 -14.46 -1.50
CA ALA A 56 -5.97 -15.12 -0.31
C ALA A 56 -5.25 -14.71 0.97
N LEU A 57 -3.94 -14.52 0.90
CA LEU A 57 -3.12 -14.00 1.99
C LEU A 57 -3.51 -12.57 2.37
N SER A 58 -3.83 -11.70 1.39
CA SER A 58 -4.38 -10.37 1.66
C SER A 58 -5.78 -10.44 2.30
N GLY A 59 -6.62 -11.40 1.88
CA GLY A 59 -7.99 -11.54 2.39
C GLY A 59 -8.10 -12.17 3.79
N ALA A 60 -7.10 -12.95 4.22
CA ALA A 60 -7.12 -13.69 5.49
C ALA A 60 -6.93 -12.83 6.76
N GLY A 61 -6.74 -11.52 6.65
CA GLY A 61 -6.44 -10.62 7.78
C GLY A 61 -5.08 -9.95 7.65
N PRO A 62 -4.76 -8.95 8.51
CA PRO A 62 -3.90 -7.86 8.04
C PRO A 62 -2.39 -8.05 8.23
N THR A 63 -1.67 -7.41 7.30
CA THR A 63 -0.25 -6.99 7.24
C THR A 63 0.90 -7.98 7.43
N GLN A 64 0.81 -9.00 8.28
CA GLN A 64 1.95 -9.93 8.46
C GLN A 64 2.19 -10.84 7.25
N ASN A 65 1.24 -10.86 6.32
CA ASN A 65 1.42 -11.49 5.03
C ASN A 65 2.00 -10.58 3.94
N ARG A 66 2.22 -9.27 4.15
CA ARG A 66 2.56 -8.39 3.00
C ARG A 66 3.86 -8.80 2.30
N LEU A 67 4.90 -9.17 3.06
CA LEU A 67 6.12 -9.72 2.46
C LEU A 67 5.86 -11.06 1.75
N ASN A 68 4.98 -11.90 2.30
CA ASN A 68 4.57 -13.15 1.64
C ASN A 68 3.76 -12.90 0.36
N VAL A 69 2.93 -11.84 0.34
CA VAL A 69 2.19 -11.39 -0.84
C VAL A 69 3.18 -10.91 -1.90
N ILE A 70 4.11 -10.03 -1.54
CA ILE A 70 5.19 -9.57 -2.44
C ILE A 70 5.98 -10.76 -2.97
N ARG A 71 6.37 -11.71 -2.10
CA ARG A 71 7.08 -12.93 -2.51
C ARG A 71 6.30 -13.76 -3.52
N CYS A 72 5.02 -14.02 -3.25
CA CYS A 72 4.15 -14.74 -4.19
C CYS A 72 4.09 -14.03 -5.54
N LEU A 73 3.99 -12.70 -5.53
CA LEU A 73 3.91 -11.89 -6.74
C LEU A 73 5.23 -11.82 -7.50
N LEU A 74 6.38 -11.76 -6.82
CA LEU A 74 7.70 -11.88 -7.44
C LEU A 74 7.81 -13.20 -8.20
N LEU A 75 7.51 -14.33 -7.55
CA LEU A 75 7.54 -15.64 -8.18
C LEU A 75 6.52 -15.75 -9.33
N SER A 76 5.33 -15.17 -9.15
CA SER A 76 4.28 -15.14 -10.18
C SER A 76 4.74 -14.39 -11.43
N VAL A 77 5.36 -13.22 -11.27
CA VAL A 77 5.90 -12.41 -12.36
C VAL A 77 7.11 -13.11 -13.00
N SER A 78 7.96 -13.76 -12.21
CA SER A 78 9.12 -14.48 -12.76
C SER A 78 8.74 -15.73 -13.55
N LEU A 79 7.59 -16.36 -13.26
CA LEU A 79 7.06 -17.46 -14.06
C LEU A 79 6.43 -16.99 -15.38
N GLU A 80 5.67 -15.89 -15.36
CA GLU A 80 4.95 -15.33 -16.52
C GLU A 80 5.08 -13.79 -16.52
N PRO A 81 6.21 -13.23 -17.00
CA PRO A 81 6.47 -11.78 -16.98
C PRO A 81 5.43 -10.97 -17.75
N GLU A 82 4.89 -11.53 -18.83
CA GLU A 82 3.87 -10.95 -19.70
C GLU A 82 2.48 -10.85 -19.04
N ARG A 83 2.29 -11.48 -17.88
CA ARG A 83 1.01 -11.46 -17.16
C ARG A 83 0.78 -10.12 -16.47
N VAL A 84 0.29 -9.14 -17.24
CA VAL A 84 0.04 -7.74 -16.84
C VAL A 84 -0.57 -7.61 -15.43
N LYS A 85 -1.64 -8.37 -15.12
CA LYS A 85 -2.31 -8.30 -13.80
C LYS A 85 -1.41 -8.66 -12.62
N ALA A 86 -0.47 -9.59 -12.80
CA ALA A 86 0.48 -9.97 -11.75
C ALA A 86 1.49 -8.84 -11.52
N VAL A 87 1.95 -8.20 -12.60
CA VAL A 87 2.90 -7.08 -12.55
C VAL A 87 2.26 -5.84 -11.92
N GLU A 88 1.05 -5.47 -12.34
CA GLU A 88 0.30 -4.33 -11.77
C GLU A 88 0.05 -4.52 -10.26
N LYS A 89 -0.28 -5.76 -9.85
CA LYS A 89 -0.50 -6.08 -8.44
C LYS A 89 0.80 -6.04 -7.65
N LEU A 90 1.91 -6.56 -8.19
CA LEU A 90 3.24 -6.43 -7.58
C LEU A 90 3.60 -4.95 -7.40
N ASN A 91 3.45 -4.15 -8.46
CA ASN A 91 3.73 -2.72 -8.43
C ASN A 91 2.89 -2.01 -7.35
N THR A 92 1.60 -2.35 -7.24
CA THR A 92 0.70 -1.80 -6.21
C THR A 92 1.20 -2.11 -4.80
N GLU A 93 1.54 -3.36 -4.51
CA GLU A 93 2.02 -3.76 -3.18
C GLU A 93 3.35 -3.09 -2.81
N LEU A 94 4.26 -2.96 -3.78
CA LEU A 94 5.53 -2.25 -3.59
C LEU A 94 5.33 -0.75 -3.40
N THR A 95 4.39 -0.14 -4.13
CA THR A 95 4.03 1.27 -4.00
C THR A 95 3.50 1.57 -2.60
N LEU A 96 2.59 0.73 -2.10
CA LEU A 96 1.94 0.92 -0.81
C LEU A 96 2.85 0.60 0.37
N SER A 97 3.71 -0.42 0.26
CA SER A 97 4.68 -0.74 1.32
C SER A 97 5.88 0.22 1.35
N GLY A 98 6.38 0.61 0.18
CA GLY A 98 7.65 1.32 0.07
C GLY A 98 8.90 0.45 0.28
N ASP A 99 8.72 -0.86 0.55
CA ASP A 99 9.76 -1.84 0.94
C ASP A 99 10.51 -2.44 -0.27
N ILE A 100 11.00 -1.56 -1.14
CA ILE A 100 11.71 -1.97 -2.37
C ILE A 100 12.99 -2.77 -2.06
N GLU A 101 13.69 -2.43 -0.97
CA GLU A 101 14.90 -3.15 -0.56
C GLU A 101 14.59 -4.61 -0.20
N ALA A 102 13.56 -4.83 0.62
CA ALA A 102 13.14 -6.18 1.01
C ALA A 102 12.71 -6.98 -0.23
N ALA A 103 11.97 -6.36 -1.15
CA ALA A 103 11.59 -6.99 -2.41
C ALA A 103 12.79 -7.37 -3.28
N SER A 104 13.78 -6.48 -3.40
CA SER A 104 15.02 -6.75 -4.13
C SER A 104 15.78 -7.93 -3.50
N ARG A 105 15.94 -7.95 -2.17
CA ARG A 105 16.66 -9.02 -1.46
C ARG A 105 15.91 -10.36 -1.49
N MET A 106 14.57 -10.33 -1.52
CA MET A 106 13.76 -11.53 -1.74
C MET A 106 13.95 -12.08 -3.15
N ALA A 107 14.01 -11.21 -4.16
CA ALA A 107 14.21 -11.62 -5.55
C ALA A 107 15.63 -12.16 -5.81
N SER A 108 16.67 -11.64 -5.13
CA SER A 108 18.05 -12.15 -5.24
C SER A 108 18.31 -13.43 -4.45
N GLY A 109 17.39 -13.85 -3.58
CA GLY A 109 17.57 -14.98 -2.67
C GLY A 109 18.47 -14.68 -1.45
N GLU A 110 18.93 -13.43 -1.28
CA GLU A 110 19.74 -13.00 -0.12
C GLU A 110 18.93 -12.95 1.18
N MET A 111 17.63 -12.75 1.08
CA MET A 111 16.74 -12.83 2.22
C MET A 111 16.34 -14.29 2.43
N MET A 112 17.07 -15.00 3.30
CA MET A 112 16.49 -16.13 4.03
C MET A 112 15.27 -15.56 4.76
N ILE A 113 14.07 -15.79 4.21
CA ILE A 113 12.86 -15.22 4.75
C ILE A 113 12.66 -15.86 6.12
N ARG A 114 13.06 -15.13 7.18
CA ARG A 114 12.55 -15.37 8.52
C ARG A 114 11.07 -15.11 8.44
N MET A 115 10.33 -16.14 8.08
CA MET A 115 8.88 -16.16 8.18
C MET A 115 8.62 -15.98 9.67
N ASP A 116 8.11 -14.81 10.02
CA ASP A 116 7.82 -14.46 11.39
C ASP A 116 6.80 -15.46 11.99
N GLY A 117 6.54 -15.33 13.30
CA GLY A 117 5.59 -16.19 14.00
C GLY A 117 4.17 -16.18 13.42
N PHE A 118 3.86 -15.25 12.53
CA PHE A 118 2.52 -14.95 12.03
C PHE A 118 2.24 -15.53 10.63
N THR A 119 3.27 -16.02 9.93
CA THR A 119 3.07 -16.72 8.66
C THR A 119 2.33 -18.06 8.89
N PRO A 120 1.25 -18.35 8.14
CA PRO A 120 0.56 -19.64 8.24
C PRO A 120 1.53 -20.81 8.03
N LYS A 121 1.49 -21.80 8.93
CA LYS A 121 2.39 -22.98 8.87
C LYS A 121 2.44 -23.60 7.48
N ARG A 122 1.29 -23.73 6.82
CA ARG A 122 1.18 -24.31 5.47
C ARG A 122 1.96 -23.53 4.41
N VAL A 123 1.94 -22.20 4.50
CA VAL A 123 2.66 -21.31 3.58
C VAL A 123 4.17 -21.47 3.78
N ARG A 124 4.62 -21.58 5.05
CA ARG A 124 6.03 -21.86 5.36
C ARG A 124 6.51 -23.17 4.76
N GLU A 125 5.75 -24.23 4.98
CA GLU A 125 6.05 -25.57 4.43
C GLU A 125 6.11 -25.55 2.91
N CYS A 126 5.17 -24.86 2.26
CA CYS A 126 5.13 -24.72 0.80
C CYS A 126 6.41 -24.05 0.26
N PHE A 127 6.81 -22.90 0.79
CA PHE A 127 8.03 -22.22 0.35
C PHE A 127 9.30 -23.02 0.64
N GLN A 128 9.41 -23.65 1.81
CA GLN A 128 10.56 -24.50 2.15
C GLN A 128 10.69 -25.70 1.23
N LYS A 129 9.56 -26.29 0.82
CA LYS A 129 9.55 -27.41 -0.13
C LYS A 129 10.05 -26.93 -1.50
N MET A 130 9.53 -25.81 -2.00
CA MET A 130 9.95 -25.25 -3.30
C MET A 130 11.45 -24.96 -3.37
N GLU A 131 12.02 -24.42 -2.30
CA GLU A 131 13.47 -24.15 -2.21
C GLU A 131 14.32 -25.42 -2.23
N LYS A 132 13.89 -26.49 -1.54
CA LYS A 132 14.64 -27.75 -1.45
C LYS A 132 14.59 -28.59 -2.72
N GLU A 133 13.48 -28.56 -3.42
CA GLU A 133 13.22 -29.46 -4.55
C GLU A 133 13.52 -28.83 -5.92
N SER A 134 14.03 -27.59 -5.96
CA SER A 134 14.32 -26.85 -7.21
C SER A 134 13.16 -26.93 -8.21
N VAL A 135 11.94 -26.71 -7.71
CA VAL A 135 10.69 -26.93 -8.45
C VAL A 135 10.45 -25.88 -9.54
N PHE A 136 11.26 -24.81 -9.56
CA PHE A 136 11.16 -23.74 -10.54
C PHE A 136 11.99 -24.04 -11.79
N PRO A 137 11.45 -23.74 -12.99
CA PRO A 137 12.24 -23.77 -14.22
C PRO A 137 13.45 -22.82 -14.12
N LYS A 138 14.59 -23.17 -14.71
CA LYS A 138 15.79 -22.30 -14.78
C LYS A 138 15.47 -20.87 -15.25
N LYS A 139 14.54 -20.74 -16.20
CA LYS A 139 14.11 -19.44 -16.71
C LYS A 139 13.45 -18.55 -15.64
N CYS A 140 12.75 -19.15 -14.67
CA CYS A 140 12.18 -18.42 -13.54
C CYS A 140 13.28 -17.86 -12.63
N GLU A 141 14.37 -18.60 -12.41
CA GLU A 141 15.51 -18.13 -11.61
C GLU A 141 16.25 -16.97 -12.29
N GLU A 142 16.41 -17.02 -13.62
CA GLU A 142 16.94 -15.91 -14.41
C GLU A 142 16.05 -14.67 -14.29
N ASN A 143 14.75 -14.82 -14.53
CA ASN A 143 13.80 -13.72 -14.43
C ASN A 143 13.75 -13.11 -13.01
N LEU A 144 13.96 -13.90 -11.95
CA LEU A 144 14.08 -13.39 -10.57
C LEU A 144 15.33 -12.52 -10.39
N LYS A 145 16.46 -12.91 -10.97
CA LYS A 145 17.71 -12.12 -10.91
C LYS A 145 17.54 -10.79 -11.64
N ASP A 146 16.93 -10.80 -12.81
CA ASP A 146 16.70 -9.58 -13.59
C ASP A 146 15.70 -8.66 -12.89
N LEU A 147 14.62 -9.21 -12.32
CA LEU A 147 13.67 -8.46 -11.50
C LEU A 147 14.35 -7.88 -10.25
N SER A 148 15.24 -8.63 -9.60
CA SER A 148 16.06 -8.12 -8.50
C SER A 148 16.94 -6.95 -8.96
N ALA A 149 17.56 -7.03 -10.13
CA ALA A 149 18.39 -5.95 -10.66
C ALA A 149 17.56 -4.68 -10.89
N SER A 150 16.39 -4.81 -11.52
CA SER A 150 15.46 -3.70 -11.73
C SER A 150 15.00 -3.06 -10.41
N LEU A 151 14.56 -3.86 -9.43
CA LEU A 151 14.16 -3.38 -8.10
C LEU A 151 15.32 -2.68 -7.37
N ARG A 152 16.54 -3.18 -7.52
CA ARG A 152 17.73 -2.55 -6.96
C ARG A 152 17.98 -1.16 -7.57
N GLN A 153 17.74 -0.98 -8.87
CA GLN A 153 17.83 0.35 -9.50
C GLN A 153 16.77 1.31 -8.95
N VAL A 154 15.55 0.81 -8.72
CA VAL A 154 14.50 1.61 -8.05
C VAL A 154 14.95 2.04 -6.65
N PHE A 155 15.50 1.11 -5.87
CA PHE A 155 16.00 1.38 -4.52
C PHE A 155 17.15 2.40 -4.52
N ILE A 156 18.16 2.22 -5.38
CA ILE A 156 19.30 3.14 -5.49
C ILE A 156 18.83 4.54 -5.89
N GLY A 157 17.96 4.65 -6.88
CA GLY A 157 17.40 5.94 -7.30
C GLY A 157 16.60 6.62 -6.19
N LYS A 158 15.84 5.84 -5.42
CA LYS A 158 15.07 6.33 -4.26
C LYS A 158 16.02 6.89 -3.20
N GLU A 159 17.00 6.12 -2.75
CA GLU A 159 17.90 6.52 -1.67
C GLU A 159 18.81 7.68 -2.06
N THR A 160 19.38 7.64 -3.27
CA THR A 160 20.21 8.73 -3.79
C THR A 160 19.43 10.03 -3.88
N GLY A 161 18.24 10.00 -4.51
CA GLY A 161 17.40 11.19 -4.63
C GLY A 161 16.87 11.69 -3.29
N ASN A 162 16.54 10.80 -2.35
CA ASN A 162 16.16 11.18 -0.98
C ASN A 162 17.34 11.84 -0.24
N GLY A 163 18.57 11.37 -0.47
CA GLY A 163 19.81 11.98 0.01
C GLY A 163 19.94 13.43 -0.45
N CYS A 164 19.90 13.67 -1.77
CA CYS A 164 19.96 15.01 -2.36
C CYS A 164 18.81 15.92 -1.86
N PHE A 165 17.58 15.38 -1.77
CA PHE A 165 16.43 16.12 -1.26
C PHE A 165 16.64 16.61 0.18
N ARG A 166 17.17 15.74 1.06
CA ARG A 166 17.48 16.13 2.45
C ARG A 166 18.59 17.17 2.53
N ALA A 167 19.51 17.18 1.57
CA ALA A 167 20.54 18.21 1.44
C ALA A 167 20.02 19.54 0.86
N GLY A 168 18.76 19.57 0.39
CA GLY A 168 18.16 20.76 -0.24
C GLY A 168 18.48 20.92 -1.72
N ASP A 169 19.17 19.96 -2.34
CA ASP A 169 19.49 19.98 -3.77
C ASP A 169 18.38 19.31 -4.59
N PHE A 170 17.44 20.12 -5.06
CA PHE A 170 16.27 19.64 -5.79
C PHE A 170 16.58 19.21 -7.23
N GLU A 171 17.60 19.79 -7.86
CA GLU A 171 17.99 19.44 -9.23
C GLU A 171 18.69 18.09 -9.25
N ASP A 172 19.65 17.88 -8.35
CA ASP A 172 20.32 16.58 -8.20
C ASP A 172 19.36 15.49 -7.75
N ALA A 173 18.42 15.80 -6.85
CA ALA A 173 17.36 14.87 -6.47
C ALA A 173 16.51 14.45 -7.69
N LYS A 174 16.08 15.40 -8.52
CA LYS A 174 15.32 15.13 -9.76
C LYS A 174 16.11 14.24 -10.71
N ASN A 175 17.41 14.51 -10.87
CA ASN A 175 18.30 13.76 -11.75
C ASN A 175 18.50 12.32 -11.25
N ALA A 176 18.70 12.13 -9.94
CA ALA A 176 18.82 10.82 -9.31
C ALA A 176 17.55 9.97 -9.47
N TYR A 177 16.36 10.55 -9.23
CA TYR A 177 15.10 9.85 -9.47
C TYR A 177 14.92 9.48 -10.95
N THR A 178 15.31 10.36 -11.87
CA THR A 178 15.25 10.10 -13.32
C THR A 178 16.17 8.96 -13.73
N ALA A 179 17.41 8.94 -13.23
CA ALA A 179 18.35 7.86 -13.48
C ALA A 179 17.81 6.51 -12.99
N GLY A 180 17.24 6.46 -11.78
CA GLY A 180 16.61 5.26 -11.24
C GLY A 180 15.43 4.75 -12.07
N ILE A 181 14.55 5.66 -12.54
CA ILE A 181 13.41 5.31 -13.41
C ILE A 181 13.90 4.69 -14.73
N ASN A 182 14.86 5.34 -15.38
CA ASN A 182 15.37 4.90 -16.67
C ASN A 182 16.09 3.55 -16.57
N ALA A 183 16.96 3.39 -15.57
CA ALA A 183 17.69 2.15 -15.33
C ALA A 183 16.73 1.00 -15.00
N ALA A 184 15.80 1.19 -14.06
CA ALA A 184 14.84 0.16 -13.70
C ALA A 184 13.97 -0.30 -14.89
N THR A 185 13.54 0.65 -15.73
CA THR A 185 12.74 0.37 -16.93
C THR A 185 13.53 -0.37 -18.00
N ALA A 186 14.81 -0.02 -18.20
CA ALA A 186 15.68 -0.74 -19.12
C ALA A 186 15.86 -2.20 -18.67
N GLU A 187 16.17 -2.43 -17.40
CA GLU A 187 16.32 -3.79 -16.83
C GLU A 187 15.03 -4.61 -16.95
N TYR A 188 13.89 -4.03 -16.56
CA TYR A 188 12.61 -4.75 -16.63
C TYR A 188 12.20 -5.07 -18.07
N SER A 189 12.53 -4.19 -19.03
CA SER A 189 12.26 -4.44 -20.44
C SER A 189 13.04 -5.64 -20.99
N GLN A 190 14.27 -5.88 -20.50
CA GLN A 190 15.05 -7.06 -20.90
C GLN A 190 14.38 -8.37 -20.45
N VAL A 191 13.69 -8.36 -19.30
CA VAL A 191 12.90 -9.52 -18.82
C VAL A 191 11.74 -9.85 -19.76
N MET A 192 11.14 -8.82 -20.37
CA MET A 192 9.94 -8.95 -21.20
C MET A 192 10.22 -9.31 -22.67
N ASP A 193 11.48 -9.27 -23.12
CA ASP A 193 11.87 -9.49 -24.52
C ASP A 193 11.96 -10.99 -24.90
N THR A 194 10.88 -11.75 -24.65
CA THR A 194 10.81 -13.20 -24.90
C THR A 194 10.20 -13.57 -26.27
N GLY A 195 10.09 -12.63 -27.20
CA GLY A 195 9.89 -12.94 -28.63
C GLY A 195 8.48 -12.91 -29.22
N MET A 196 7.50 -12.19 -28.64
CA MET A 196 6.23 -11.91 -29.34
C MET A 196 5.78 -10.44 -29.28
N SER A 197 5.77 -9.83 -30.48
CA SER A 197 4.88 -8.75 -30.99
C SER A 197 4.52 -7.59 -30.05
N GLU A 198 5.24 -6.48 -30.23
CA GLU A 198 4.87 -5.04 -30.31
C GLU A 198 3.66 -4.42 -29.56
N LYS A 199 2.79 -5.17 -28.90
CA LYS A 199 1.97 -4.62 -27.83
C LYS A 199 2.80 -4.63 -26.55
N LYS A 200 3.76 -3.70 -26.49
CA LYS A 200 4.24 -3.13 -25.22
C LYS A 200 3.04 -2.48 -24.55
N ALA A 201 2.12 -3.29 -24.01
CA ALA A 201 1.23 -2.85 -22.97
C ALA A 201 2.12 -2.14 -21.97
N ARG A 202 1.69 -0.96 -21.56
CA ARG A 202 2.43 0.04 -20.79
C ARG A 202 2.64 -0.47 -19.36
N VAL A 203 3.27 -1.64 -19.23
CA VAL A 203 3.52 -2.34 -17.97
C VAL A 203 4.60 -1.55 -17.27
N VAL A 204 4.20 -0.87 -16.20
CA VAL A 204 5.11 -0.05 -15.41
C VAL A 204 5.97 -0.96 -14.56
N THR A 205 7.28 -0.75 -14.62
CA THR A 205 8.26 -1.44 -13.80
C THR A 205 7.88 -1.39 -12.32
N PRO A 206 7.82 -2.53 -11.61
CA PRO A 206 7.45 -2.56 -10.21
C PRO A 206 8.29 -1.61 -9.34
N GLY A 207 7.62 -0.77 -8.54
CA GLY A 207 8.23 0.22 -7.64
C GLY A 207 8.50 1.60 -8.24
N VAL A 208 8.45 1.77 -9.57
CA VAL A 208 8.78 3.05 -10.23
C VAL A 208 7.80 4.19 -9.92
N SER A 209 6.54 3.87 -9.57
CA SER A 209 5.54 4.83 -9.09
C SER A 209 6.01 5.68 -7.90
N ILE A 210 6.90 5.14 -7.05
CA ILE A 210 7.50 5.83 -5.91
C ILE A 210 8.44 6.94 -6.40
N LEU A 211 9.32 6.61 -7.36
CA LEU A 211 10.25 7.54 -7.96
C LEU A 211 9.52 8.64 -8.74
N LEU A 212 8.47 8.29 -9.48
CA LEU A 212 7.61 9.26 -10.17
C LEU A 212 7.00 10.27 -9.19
N CYS A 213 6.47 9.81 -8.05
CA CYS A 213 5.93 10.72 -7.04
C CYS A 213 6.98 11.63 -6.40
N ASN A 214 8.20 11.12 -6.20
CA ASN A 214 9.29 11.90 -5.64
C ASN A 214 9.82 12.91 -6.68
N ARG A 215 9.98 12.51 -7.94
CA ARG A 215 10.38 13.39 -9.04
C ARG A 215 9.34 14.47 -9.33
N SER A 216 8.05 14.12 -9.25
CA SER A 216 6.95 15.07 -9.35
C SER A 216 7.08 16.21 -8.33
N LEU A 217 7.40 15.88 -7.07
CA LEU A 217 7.68 16.90 -6.06
C LEU A 217 8.86 17.79 -6.45
N MET A 218 9.95 17.20 -6.97
CA MET A 218 11.15 17.97 -7.33
C MET A 218 10.85 18.93 -8.48
N LYS A 219 10.18 18.46 -9.53
CA LYS A 219 9.73 19.29 -10.64
C LYS A 219 8.85 20.45 -10.17
N SER A 220 7.90 20.17 -9.27
CA SER A 220 7.07 21.22 -8.66
C SER A 220 7.89 22.24 -7.87
N LYS A 221 8.89 21.82 -7.08
CA LYS A 221 9.81 22.72 -6.35
C LYS A 221 10.65 23.60 -7.29
N LEU A 222 10.97 23.09 -8.48
CA LEU A 222 11.74 23.78 -9.51
C LEU A 222 10.87 24.63 -10.47
N GLY A 223 9.55 24.68 -10.26
CA GLY A 223 8.62 25.47 -11.08
C GLY A 223 8.10 24.74 -12.33
N ASP A 224 8.53 23.51 -12.60
CA ASP A 224 7.98 22.66 -13.67
C ASP A 224 6.70 21.96 -13.20
N TYR A 225 5.60 22.73 -13.15
CA TYR A 225 4.32 22.21 -12.67
C TYR A 225 3.64 21.25 -13.65
N GLN A 226 3.89 21.39 -14.96
CA GLN A 226 3.32 20.49 -15.96
C GLN A 226 4.02 19.14 -15.91
N GLY A 227 5.35 19.11 -15.87
CA GLY A 227 6.09 17.86 -15.73
C GLY A 227 5.83 17.18 -14.38
N ALA A 228 5.54 17.95 -13.32
CA ALA A 228 5.09 17.40 -12.03
C ALA A 228 3.72 16.71 -12.15
N LEU A 229 2.77 17.33 -12.85
CA LEU A 229 1.44 16.78 -13.10
C LEU A 229 1.52 15.49 -13.95
N ASP A 230 2.39 15.49 -14.96
CA ASP A 230 2.59 14.32 -15.84
C ASP A 230 3.12 13.12 -15.05
N ASP A 231 4.14 13.32 -14.20
CA ASP A 231 4.68 12.28 -13.34
C ASP A 231 3.65 11.76 -12.33
N ALA A 232 2.82 12.65 -11.75
CA ALA A 232 1.78 12.27 -10.81
C ALA A 232 0.69 11.42 -11.48
N ASN A 233 0.25 11.80 -12.69
CA ASN A 233 -0.72 11.01 -13.45
C ASN A 233 -0.15 9.65 -13.86
N GLU A 234 1.12 9.58 -14.25
CA GLU A 234 1.75 8.31 -14.59
C GLU A 234 1.90 7.40 -13.36
N ALA A 235 2.22 7.97 -12.19
CA ALA A 235 2.26 7.22 -10.94
C ALA A 235 0.87 6.63 -10.56
N ILE A 236 -0.22 7.36 -10.81
CA ILE A 236 -1.60 6.86 -10.58
C ILE A 236 -1.91 5.73 -11.56
N ARG A 237 -1.60 5.90 -12.85
CA ARG A 237 -1.86 4.87 -13.89
C ARG A 237 -1.07 3.58 -13.67
N ALA A 238 0.08 3.68 -13.01
CA ALA A 238 0.95 2.55 -12.74
C ALA A 238 0.37 1.57 -11.70
N VAL A 239 -0.57 2.00 -10.86
CA VAL A 239 -1.16 1.17 -9.79
C VAL A 239 -2.39 0.44 -10.33
N LEU A 240 -2.62 -0.81 -9.90
CA LEU A 240 -3.74 -1.65 -10.33
C LEU A 240 -5.08 -0.91 -10.18
N ASP A 241 -5.95 -1.00 -11.18
CA ASP A 241 -7.24 -0.29 -11.26
C ASP A 241 -7.14 1.25 -11.14
N GLY A 242 -5.94 1.83 -11.35
CA GLY A 242 -5.69 3.25 -11.12
C GLY A 242 -5.92 3.64 -9.67
N ASP A 243 -5.63 2.72 -8.73
CA ASP A 243 -6.13 2.77 -7.36
C ASP A 243 -5.98 4.17 -6.74
N VAL A 244 -7.13 4.80 -6.57
CA VAL A 244 -7.34 6.13 -5.99
C VAL A 244 -6.93 6.16 -4.50
N ASN A 245 -6.48 5.02 -3.94
CA ASN A 245 -5.84 4.93 -2.62
C ASN A 245 -4.38 5.36 -2.59
N TYR A 246 -3.68 5.54 -3.72
CA TYR A 246 -2.31 6.06 -3.67
C TYR A 246 -2.30 7.58 -3.42
N VAL A 247 -2.66 7.96 -2.20
CA VAL A 247 -2.90 9.34 -1.77
C VAL A 247 -1.69 10.23 -2.08
N LYS A 248 -0.47 9.70 -1.96
CA LYS A 248 0.75 10.45 -2.28
C LYS A 248 0.75 10.96 -3.72
N ALA A 249 0.39 10.13 -4.71
CA ALA A 249 0.35 10.56 -6.10
C ALA A 249 -0.80 11.56 -6.37
N LEU A 250 -1.95 11.36 -5.74
CA LEU A 250 -3.07 12.29 -5.81
C LEU A 250 -2.72 13.66 -5.23
N LEU A 251 -2.00 13.70 -4.10
CA LEU A 251 -1.50 14.95 -3.51
C LEU A 251 -0.54 15.66 -4.46
N ARG A 252 0.39 14.94 -5.10
CA ARG A 252 1.28 15.53 -6.12
C ARG A 252 0.51 16.13 -7.29
N LYS A 253 -0.53 15.43 -7.76
CA LYS A 253 -1.43 15.92 -8.81
C LYS A 253 -2.16 17.18 -8.36
N ALA A 254 -2.73 17.18 -7.16
CA ALA A 254 -3.45 18.32 -6.60
C ALA A 254 -2.55 19.55 -6.43
N ASP A 255 -1.37 19.36 -5.83
CA ASP A 255 -0.34 20.40 -5.66
C ASP A 255 0.03 21.03 -7.02
N ALA A 256 0.33 20.19 -8.02
CA ALA A 256 0.72 20.64 -9.35
C ALA A 256 -0.39 21.43 -10.06
N LEU A 257 -1.65 20.96 -9.98
CA LEU A 257 -2.81 21.66 -10.54
C LEU A 257 -3.06 22.99 -9.84
N LYS A 258 -2.98 23.02 -8.51
CA LYS A 258 -3.12 24.26 -7.72
C LYS A 258 -2.04 25.28 -8.11
N LYS A 259 -0.79 24.84 -8.28
CA LYS A 259 0.31 25.72 -8.72
C LYS A 259 0.15 26.26 -10.15
N GLN A 260 -0.63 25.58 -10.99
CA GLN A 260 -1.07 26.07 -12.30
C GLN A 260 -2.37 26.89 -12.24
N GLU A 261 -2.86 27.23 -11.04
CA GLU A 261 -4.13 27.96 -10.82
C GLU A 261 -5.38 27.23 -11.36
N LYS A 262 -5.28 25.93 -11.63
CA LYS A 262 -6.39 25.07 -12.04
C LYS A 262 -7.18 24.59 -10.80
N PHE A 263 -7.76 25.53 -10.06
CA PHE A 263 -8.38 25.27 -8.75
C PHE A 263 -9.55 24.27 -8.80
N SER A 264 -10.33 24.25 -9.89
CA SER A 264 -11.42 23.28 -10.05
C SER A 264 -10.91 21.84 -10.16
N ASP A 265 -9.83 21.61 -10.90
CA ASP A 265 -9.22 20.28 -11.05
C ASP A 265 -8.44 19.88 -9.80
N ALA A 266 -7.74 20.85 -9.18
CA ALA A 266 -7.05 20.66 -7.92
C ALA A 266 -8.02 20.26 -6.81
N PHE A 267 -9.22 20.86 -6.77
CA PHE A 267 -10.28 20.47 -5.85
C PHE A 267 -10.62 18.99 -6.01
N GLU A 268 -10.84 18.49 -7.23
CA GLU A 268 -11.23 17.09 -7.43
C GLU A 268 -10.14 16.14 -6.90
N ALA A 269 -8.87 16.46 -7.16
CA ALA A 269 -7.75 15.68 -6.66
C ALA A 269 -7.62 15.75 -5.12
N TYR A 270 -7.73 16.93 -4.52
CA TYR A 270 -7.72 17.10 -3.06
C TYR A 270 -8.94 16.49 -2.38
N PHE A 271 -10.10 16.51 -3.03
CA PHE A 271 -11.32 15.90 -2.51
C PHE A 271 -11.12 14.39 -2.44
N LEU A 272 -10.57 13.77 -3.49
CA LEU A 272 -10.19 12.36 -3.44
C LEU A 272 -9.19 12.09 -2.32
N CYS A 273 -8.16 12.93 -2.16
CA CYS A 273 -7.24 12.80 -1.02
C CYS A 273 -7.97 12.88 0.32
N TRP A 274 -8.89 13.82 0.49
CA TRP A 274 -9.66 14.02 1.73
C TRP A 274 -10.63 12.87 2.01
N THR A 275 -11.24 12.26 0.98
CA THR A 275 -12.07 11.05 1.19
C THR A 275 -11.28 9.87 1.72
N ARG A 276 -9.95 9.84 1.46
CA ARG A 276 -9.04 8.79 1.93
C ARG A 276 -8.28 9.17 3.20
N LEU A 277 -7.91 10.43 3.39
CA LEU A 277 -7.31 10.97 4.61
C LEU A 277 -8.23 12.05 5.21
N PRO A 278 -9.43 11.64 5.63
CA PRO A 278 -10.43 12.53 6.19
C PRO A 278 -9.89 13.19 7.46
N GLY A 279 -9.96 14.52 7.50
CA GLY A 279 -9.51 15.26 8.68
C GLY A 279 -8.03 15.67 8.68
N ASP A 280 -7.25 15.32 7.65
CA ASP A 280 -5.92 15.93 7.47
C ASP A 280 -6.07 17.45 7.27
N ALA A 281 -5.46 18.25 8.14
CA ALA A 281 -5.57 19.71 8.08
C ALA A 281 -5.00 20.30 6.81
N ASN A 282 -3.89 19.77 6.30
CA ASN A 282 -3.27 20.31 5.10
C ASN A 282 -4.23 20.08 3.94
N ILE A 283 -4.72 18.85 3.77
CA ILE A 283 -5.66 18.53 2.70
C ILE A 283 -6.95 19.34 2.84
N ALA A 284 -7.52 19.45 4.05
CA ALA A 284 -8.73 20.22 4.27
C ALA A 284 -8.54 21.73 4.00
N ASN A 285 -7.42 22.31 4.42
CA ASN A 285 -7.10 23.71 4.16
C ASN A 285 -6.89 23.97 2.67
N GLU A 286 -6.12 23.11 2.02
CA GLU A 286 -5.86 23.16 0.58
C GLU A 286 -7.15 23.01 -0.23
N LEU A 287 -8.03 22.09 0.17
CA LEU A 287 -9.33 21.86 -0.45
C LEU A 287 -10.26 23.07 -0.28
N ASN A 288 -10.32 23.67 0.91
CA ASN A 288 -11.09 24.88 1.17
C ASN A 288 -10.56 26.07 0.36
N GLU A 289 -9.24 26.26 0.27
CA GLU A 289 -8.63 27.30 -0.57
C GLU A 289 -9.00 27.10 -2.04
N CYS A 290 -8.98 25.85 -2.54
CA CYS A 290 -9.41 25.54 -3.91
C CYS A 290 -10.89 25.90 -4.14
N VAL A 291 -11.78 25.66 -3.16
CA VAL A 291 -13.20 26.07 -3.27
C VAL A 291 -13.34 27.58 -3.35
N GLU A 292 -12.67 28.30 -2.45
CA GLU A 292 -12.70 29.76 -2.41
C GLU A 292 -12.26 30.37 -3.75
N LYS A 293 -11.20 29.83 -4.36
CA LYS A 293 -10.61 30.32 -5.62
C LYS A 293 -11.24 29.77 -6.91
N SER A 294 -11.92 28.62 -6.87
CA SER A 294 -12.59 28.04 -8.05
C SER A 294 -13.81 28.85 -8.52
N GLU A 295 -14.35 28.67 -9.71
CA GLU A 295 -15.61 29.32 -10.15
C GLU A 295 -16.85 28.42 -9.96
N ARG A 296 -16.92 27.68 -8.85
CA ARG A 296 -18.00 26.69 -8.62
C ARG A 296 -19.32 27.33 -8.16
N PRO A 297 -20.48 26.86 -8.64
CA PRO A 297 -21.76 27.17 -8.00
C PRO A 297 -21.81 26.55 -6.60
N ASN A 298 -22.42 27.24 -5.62
CA ASN A 298 -22.59 26.81 -4.22
C ASN A 298 -21.35 26.71 -3.32
N LYS A 299 -20.29 27.52 -3.54
CA LYS A 299 -19.10 27.61 -2.66
C LYS A 299 -19.40 27.64 -1.16
N LYS A 300 -20.46 28.35 -0.75
CA LYS A 300 -20.82 28.55 0.67
C LYS A 300 -21.29 27.28 1.39
N SER A 301 -21.68 26.25 0.64
CA SER A 301 -22.23 25.01 1.21
C SER A 301 -21.16 23.97 1.53
N PHE A 302 -19.99 24.06 0.90
CA PHE A 302 -18.91 23.10 1.09
C PHE A 302 -17.87 23.65 2.07
N LYS A 303 -17.53 22.87 3.09
CA LYS A 303 -16.38 23.13 3.97
C LYS A 303 -15.76 21.82 4.40
N ALA A 304 -14.52 21.58 3.98
CA ALA A 304 -13.73 20.47 4.49
C ALA A 304 -13.33 20.76 5.94
N ILE A 305 -13.57 19.80 6.83
CA ILE A 305 -13.25 19.92 8.25
C ILE A 305 -11.86 19.31 8.47
N ALA A 306 -10.97 20.09 9.10
CA ALA A 306 -9.67 19.65 9.60
C ALA A 306 -9.81 19.07 11.01
N GLY A 307 -8.95 18.12 11.36
CA GLY A 307 -8.91 17.49 12.67
C GLY A 307 -9.48 16.07 12.65
N PRO A 308 -9.48 15.39 13.80
CA PRO A 308 -9.91 13.99 13.87
C PRO A 308 -11.31 13.75 13.28
N ARG A 309 -11.45 12.69 12.47
CA ARG A 309 -12.72 12.33 11.81
C ARG A 309 -13.69 11.73 12.82
N ALA A 310 -14.89 12.28 12.93
CA ALA A 310 -15.99 11.64 13.64
C ALA A 310 -16.47 10.40 12.87
N CYS A 311 -16.70 9.29 13.59
CA CYS A 311 -17.23 8.06 13.02
C CYS A 311 -18.28 7.47 13.96
N SER A 312 -19.47 7.19 13.42
CA SER A 312 -20.60 6.63 14.16
C SER A 312 -21.24 5.40 13.51
N ASP A 313 -20.83 5.04 12.30
CA ASP A 313 -21.32 3.85 11.60
C ASP A 313 -20.31 2.68 11.69
N MET A 314 -20.79 1.49 12.06
CA MET A 314 -19.94 0.30 12.25
C MET A 314 -19.25 -0.18 10.97
N ASN A 315 -19.90 -0.06 9.81
CA ASN A 315 -19.31 -0.50 8.53
C ASN A 315 -18.19 0.45 8.13
N GLU A 316 -18.42 1.76 8.27
CA GLU A 316 -17.41 2.78 8.08
C GLU A 316 -16.23 2.56 9.05
N TYR A 317 -16.50 2.38 10.34
CA TYR A 317 -15.47 2.12 11.35
C TYR A 317 -14.58 0.94 10.96
N ASN A 318 -15.18 -0.18 10.57
CA ASN A 318 -14.48 -1.37 10.09
C ASN A 318 -13.62 -1.08 8.86
N ALA A 319 -14.17 -0.40 7.86
CA ALA A 319 -13.45 -0.07 6.64
C ALA A 319 -12.27 0.87 6.94
N LEU A 320 -12.45 1.86 7.82
CA LEU A 320 -11.41 2.81 8.18
C LEU A 320 -10.26 2.12 8.91
N ILE A 321 -10.53 1.31 9.93
CA ILE A 321 -9.45 0.61 10.65
C ILE A 321 -8.71 -0.38 9.74
N GLN A 322 -9.38 -1.05 8.79
CA GLN A 322 -8.78 -2.07 7.92
C GLN A 322 -7.95 -1.47 6.77
N ASN A 323 -8.42 -0.38 6.16
CA ASN A 323 -7.84 0.15 4.92
C ASN A 323 -6.72 1.18 5.16
N HIS A 324 -6.44 1.54 6.40
CA HIS A 324 -5.39 2.50 6.75
C HIS A 324 -4.28 1.80 7.51
N GLU A 325 -3.04 2.23 7.23
CA GLU A 325 -1.87 1.66 7.89
C GLU A 325 -1.94 1.82 9.40
N LEU A 326 -2.11 3.05 9.91
CA LEU A 326 -2.23 3.32 11.33
C LEU A 326 -3.50 4.15 11.57
N VAL A 327 -4.31 3.72 12.54
CA VAL A 327 -5.52 4.43 12.95
C VAL A 327 -5.52 4.57 14.46
N LEU A 328 -5.62 5.81 14.96
CA LEU A 328 -5.77 6.08 16.37
C LEU A 328 -7.19 6.55 16.65
N VAL A 329 -7.94 5.82 17.48
CA VAL A 329 -9.34 6.12 17.79
C VAL A 329 -9.45 6.68 19.20
N ASP A 330 -10.05 7.86 19.36
CA ASP A 330 -10.47 8.48 20.63
C ASP A 330 -11.94 8.16 20.90
N PHE A 331 -12.19 7.27 21.86
CA PHE A 331 -13.52 7.02 22.40
C PHE A 331 -13.81 8.04 23.50
N HIS A 332 -14.76 8.94 23.22
CA HIS A 332 -15.07 10.07 24.09
C HIS A 332 -16.57 10.20 24.34
N ALA A 333 -16.94 11.14 25.22
CA ALA A 333 -18.32 11.58 25.40
C ALA A 333 -18.38 13.10 25.57
N LYS A 334 -19.48 13.74 25.17
CA LYS A 334 -19.66 15.21 25.26
C LYS A 334 -19.63 15.73 26.70
N TRP A 335 -20.08 14.92 27.66
CA TRP A 335 -20.12 15.25 29.08
C TRP A 335 -18.82 14.95 29.82
N CYS A 336 -17.88 14.23 29.20
CA CYS A 336 -16.62 13.81 29.82
C CYS A 336 -15.62 14.98 29.94
N GLY A 337 -15.35 15.42 31.17
CA GLY A 337 -14.37 16.48 31.47
C GLY A 337 -12.95 16.18 30.97
N PRO A 338 -12.35 15.02 31.33
CA PRO A 338 -11.02 14.65 30.85
C PRO A 338 -10.92 14.57 29.32
N CYS A 339 -11.98 14.17 28.64
CA CYS A 339 -12.04 14.14 27.18
C CYS A 339 -11.89 15.55 26.57
N LYS A 340 -12.55 16.55 27.17
CA LYS A 340 -12.41 17.96 26.75
C LYS A 340 -10.99 18.48 26.96
N GLN A 341 -10.31 18.02 28.01
CA GLN A 341 -8.94 18.45 28.32
C GLN A 341 -7.92 17.93 27.30
N ILE A 342 -8.02 16.66 26.87
CA ILE A 342 -7.05 16.07 25.93
C ILE A 342 -7.38 16.32 24.46
N ALA A 343 -8.64 16.63 24.12
CA ALA A 343 -9.08 16.82 22.73
C ALA A 343 -8.22 17.82 21.92
N PRO A 344 -7.79 18.98 22.46
CA PRO A 344 -6.90 19.90 21.73
C PRO A 344 -5.54 19.27 21.39
N ALA A 345 -4.95 18.51 22.32
CA ALA A 345 -3.68 17.84 22.10
C ALA A 345 -3.82 16.71 21.08
N TYR A 346 -4.89 15.91 21.18
CA TYR A 346 -5.22 14.85 20.21
C TYR A 346 -5.43 15.41 18.79
N ALA A 347 -6.13 16.54 18.66
CA ALA A 347 -6.24 17.25 17.40
C ALA A 347 -4.88 17.77 16.92
N ALA A 348 -4.09 18.42 17.77
CA ALA A 348 -2.76 18.91 17.41
C ALA A 348 -1.81 17.80 16.94
N MET A 349 -1.90 16.60 17.53
CA MET A 349 -1.15 15.42 17.09
C MET A 349 -1.50 15.02 15.66
N ASN A 350 -2.80 14.97 15.32
CA ASN A 350 -3.28 14.74 13.97
C ASN A 350 -2.72 15.79 12.99
N LEU A 351 -2.90 17.07 13.33
CA LEU A 351 -2.59 18.16 12.39
C LEU A 351 -1.09 18.39 12.18
N ASN A 352 -0.29 18.24 13.24
CA ASN A 352 1.07 18.76 13.25
C ASN A 352 2.16 17.70 13.33
N LYS A 353 1.86 16.49 13.85
CA LYS A 353 2.91 15.52 14.21
C LYS A 353 2.81 14.20 13.46
N TYR A 354 1.63 13.60 13.38
CA TYR A 354 1.45 12.23 12.89
C TYR A 354 0.57 12.16 11.64
N ARG A 355 0.99 12.85 10.57
CA ARG A 355 0.22 12.98 9.32
C ARG A 355 -0.05 11.65 8.59
N SER A 356 0.73 10.61 8.87
CA SER A 356 0.53 9.25 8.32
C SER A 356 -0.45 8.40 9.13
N VAL A 357 -0.97 8.91 10.24
CA VAL A 357 -1.90 8.20 11.13
C VAL A 357 -3.30 8.81 10.93
N LEU A 358 -4.30 7.96 10.73
CA LEU A 358 -5.69 8.39 10.70
C LEU A 358 -6.21 8.58 12.14
N PHE A 359 -6.67 9.77 12.48
CA PHE A 359 -7.26 10.06 13.79
C PHE A 359 -8.79 10.01 13.71
N LEU A 360 -9.41 9.11 14.49
CA LEU A 360 -10.86 8.96 14.57
C LEU A 360 -11.38 9.37 15.95
N LYS A 361 -12.58 9.93 15.98
CA LYS A 361 -13.34 10.16 17.21
C LYS A 361 -14.65 9.41 17.15
N VAL A 362 -14.91 8.64 18.19
CA VAL A 362 -16.15 7.89 18.35
C VAL A 362 -16.81 8.39 19.63
N ASP A 363 -17.98 9.01 19.48
CA ASP A 363 -18.81 9.38 20.63
C ASP A 363 -19.53 8.12 21.12
N VAL A 364 -19.25 7.71 22.36
CA VAL A 364 -19.81 6.47 22.93
C VAL A 364 -21.32 6.54 23.12
N ASP A 365 -21.91 7.74 23.18
CA ASP A 365 -23.36 7.92 23.28
C ASP A 365 -24.03 7.76 21.91
N GLU A 366 -23.37 8.19 20.83
CA GLU A 366 -23.90 8.15 19.46
C GLU A 366 -23.63 6.80 18.77
N ALA A 367 -22.51 6.15 19.09
CA ALA A 367 -22.02 4.94 18.44
C ALA A 367 -21.88 3.78 19.45
N GLN A 368 -23.00 3.43 20.08
CA GLN A 368 -23.04 2.47 21.20
C GLN A 368 -22.59 1.07 20.81
N ASP A 369 -22.87 0.65 19.58
CA ASP A 369 -22.45 -0.63 19.02
C ASP A 369 -20.92 -0.73 18.85
N ILE A 370 -20.29 0.34 18.36
CA ILE A 370 -18.83 0.45 18.27
C ILE A 370 -18.21 0.44 19.67
N ALA A 371 -18.74 1.25 20.59
CA ALA A 371 -18.25 1.32 21.96
C ALA A 371 -18.36 -0.03 22.70
N ALA A 372 -19.47 -0.75 22.50
CA ALA A 372 -19.71 -2.08 23.07
C ALA A 372 -18.74 -3.13 22.49
N ARG A 373 -18.58 -3.17 21.16
CA ARG A 373 -17.61 -4.04 20.49
C ARG A 373 -16.20 -3.84 21.04
N GLU A 374 -15.82 -2.58 21.23
CA GLU A 374 -14.48 -2.22 21.67
C GLU A 374 -14.29 -2.32 23.19
N ALA A 375 -15.33 -2.75 23.91
CA ALA A 375 -15.36 -2.90 25.35
C ALA A 375 -14.89 -1.63 26.08
N VAL A 376 -15.37 -0.47 25.62
CA VAL A 376 -15.02 0.83 26.22
C VAL A 376 -15.69 0.94 27.59
N GLN A 377 -14.88 1.03 28.64
CA GLN A 377 -15.33 1.10 30.03
C GLN A 377 -15.08 2.46 30.70
N ALA A 378 -14.26 3.31 30.07
CA ALA A 378 -13.89 4.61 30.60
C ALA A 378 -13.56 5.55 29.43
N MET A 379 -13.75 6.85 29.63
CA MET A 379 -13.43 7.86 28.64
C MET A 379 -12.46 8.92 29.22
N PRO A 380 -11.50 9.41 28.42
CA PRO A 380 -11.20 8.96 27.07
C PRO A 380 -10.50 7.59 27.08
N THR A 381 -10.81 6.76 26.09
CA THR A 381 -10.02 5.56 25.76
C THR A 381 -9.48 5.73 24.36
N PHE A 382 -8.17 5.58 24.20
CA PHE A 382 -7.50 5.60 22.91
C PHE A 382 -7.14 4.18 22.49
N VAL A 383 -7.46 3.84 21.25
CA VAL A 383 -7.12 2.54 20.68
C VAL A 383 -6.33 2.77 19.41
N LEU A 384 -5.13 2.19 19.35
CA LEU A 384 -4.30 2.23 18.15
C LEU A 384 -4.51 0.93 17.36
N TYR A 385 -4.81 1.08 16.09
CA TYR A 385 -4.88 0.02 15.11
C TYR A 385 -3.73 0.14 14.11
N ARG A 386 -3.27 -1.02 13.62
CA ARG A 386 -2.45 -1.10 12.42
C ARG A 386 -3.11 -2.04 11.42
N TYR A 387 -3.60 -1.51 10.31
CA TYR A 387 -4.39 -2.24 9.30
C TYR A 387 -5.51 -3.11 9.92
N GLY A 388 -6.20 -2.62 10.94
CA GLY A 388 -7.34 -3.30 11.56
C GLY A 388 -6.98 -4.25 12.70
N MET A 389 -5.69 -4.53 12.93
CA MET A 389 -5.23 -5.17 14.17
C MET A 389 -5.16 -4.15 15.29
N LYS A 390 -5.79 -4.44 16.43
CA LYS A 390 -5.63 -3.66 17.65
C LYS A 390 -4.22 -3.87 18.20
N MET A 391 -3.42 -2.81 18.20
CA MET A 391 -2.01 -2.87 18.59
C MET A 391 -1.81 -2.54 20.06
N ASP A 392 -2.48 -1.49 20.53
CA ASP A 392 -2.29 -0.98 21.89
C ASP A 392 -3.51 -0.15 22.32
N VAL A 393 -3.71 -0.03 23.62
CA VAL A 393 -4.85 0.67 24.25
C VAL A 393 -4.34 1.54 25.39
N MET A 394 -4.75 2.79 25.39
CA MET A 394 -4.48 3.73 26.47
C MET A 394 -5.80 4.25 27.04
N ARG A 395 -5.90 4.34 28.37
CA ARG A 395 -7.06 4.92 29.06
C ARG A 395 -6.63 6.20 29.79
N GLY A 396 -7.52 7.18 29.84
CA GLY A 396 -7.33 8.43 30.56
C GLY A 396 -6.70 9.55 29.72
N ALA A 397 -6.71 10.76 30.27
CA ALA A 397 -6.30 11.99 29.60
C ALA A 397 -4.83 12.37 29.93
N ASP A 398 -3.86 11.60 29.43
CA ASP A 398 -2.43 11.94 29.55
C ASP A 398 -1.76 12.13 28.17
N VAL A 399 -1.43 13.38 27.86
CA VAL A 399 -0.86 13.76 26.55
C VAL A 399 0.45 13.05 26.25
N ASN A 400 1.31 12.88 27.27
CA ASN A 400 2.64 12.28 27.06
C ASN A 400 2.55 10.78 26.76
N SER A 401 1.67 10.05 27.45
CA SER A 401 1.44 8.63 27.15
C SER A 401 0.77 8.43 25.81
N LEU A 402 -0.14 9.32 25.42
CA LEU A 402 -0.75 9.29 24.09
C LEU A 402 0.30 9.53 22.99
N ASP A 403 1.20 10.48 23.18
CA ASP A 403 2.29 10.75 22.23
C ASP A 403 3.22 9.53 22.08
N ARG A 404 3.61 8.92 23.20
CA ARG A 404 4.44 7.71 23.23
C ARG A 404 3.76 6.51 22.58
N LEU A 405 2.44 6.38 22.76
CA LEU A 405 1.64 5.35 22.12
C LEU A 405 1.82 5.44 20.60
N VAL A 406 1.64 6.63 20.03
CA VAL A 406 1.74 6.81 18.57
C VAL A 406 3.18 6.73 18.08
N SER A 407 4.12 7.40 18.76
CA SER A 407 5.53 7.47 18.32
C SER A 407 6.18 6.09 18.21
N ARG A 408 5.83 5.18 19.13
CA ARG A 408 6.34 3.80 19.15
C ARG A 408 6.09 3.09 17.82
N TRP A 409 4.94 3.33 17.20
CA TRP A 409 4.51 2.63 15.99
C TRP A 409 4.80 3.40 14.70
N THR A 410 5.08 4.71 14.79
CA THR A 410 5.49 5.51 13.63
C THR A 410 7.01 5.53 13.39
N GLN A 411 7.83 5.25 14.42
CA GLN A 411 9.31 5.26 14.32
C GLN A 411 9.91 3.90 13.91
N THR A 412 9.10 2.84 13.83
CA THR A 412 9.55 1.51 13.34
C THR A 412 9.43 1.40 11.81
N ILE A 413 9.38 2.53 11.12
CA ILE A 413 9.25 2.67 9.65
C ILE A 413 10.59 3.15 9.10
#